data_AF-A0A2E9A4I8-F1
#
_entry.id   AF-A0A2E9A4I8-F1
#
_cell.length_a   1.000
_cell.length_b   1.000
_cell.length_c   1.000
_cell.angle_alpha   90.00
_cell.angle_beta   90.00
_cell.angle_gamma   90.00
#
_symmetry.space_group_name_H-M   'P 1'
#
loop_
_entity.id
_entity.type
_entity.pdbx_description
1 polymer ?
#
loop_
_entity_poly.entity_id
_entity_poly.type
_entity_poly.pdbx_seq_one_letter_code
_entity_poly.pdbx_strand_id
1 'polypeptide(L)'
;MILSDNDLRESLKSQHIKVDPLPDLNSQLGPASLDFRLGHELRVFDYGRRGYIDTREEVPEDLFRTINIQDNEPFVIQPGELVLANTFESLEIPPDLLARLDGRSSLGRLGIIVHGTAGLFHPGWRGKPTLELANLGRMAVALYPMMKICTFTFHKLTDSSSRPYGDTINPKYMNQKTPAPSKLWAEFSQENP
;
A
#
# COMPACT_ATOMS: atom_id res chain seq x y z
N MET A 1 3.10 -1.02 -21.32
CA MET A 1 3.18 -2.49 -21.46
C MET A 1 3.30 -3.10 -20.07
N ILE A 2 2.76 -4.28 -19.79
CA ILE A 2 2.84 -4.93 -18.47
C ILE A 2 4.02 -5.92 -18.45
N LEU A 3 4.80 -5.94 -17.37
CA LEU A 3 5.90 -6.89 -17.20
C LEU A 3 5.38 -8.32 -16.95
N SER A 4 5.94 -9.28 -17.68
CA SER A 4 5.70 -10.71 -17.46
C SER A 4 6.45 -11.23 -16.23
N ASP A 5 6.15 -12.47 -15.81
CA ASP A 5 6.91 -13.16 -14.77
C ASP A 5 8.42 -13.21 -15.06
N ASN A 6 8.82 -13.45 -16.31
CA ASN A 6 10.22 -13.45 -16.73
C ASN A 6 10.86 -12.05 -16.63
N ASP A 7 10.14 -11.01 -17.07
CA ASP A 7 10.63 -9.63 -16.96
C ASP A 7 10.76 -9.20 -15.50
N LEU A 8 9.84 -9.63 -14.64
CA LEU A 8 9.89 -9.38 -13.20
C LEU A 8 11.08 -10.10 -12.55
N ARG A 9 11.35 -11.36 -12.91
CA ARG A 9 12.54 -12.08 -12.43
C ARG A 9 13.82 -11.34 -12.78
N GLU A 10 13.95 -10.90 -14.03
CA GLU A 10 15.15 -10.19 -14.47
C GLU A 10 15.26 -8.80 -13.85
N SER A 11 14.13 -8.07 -13.71
CA SER A 11 14.10 -6.75 -13.07
C SER A 11 14.48 -6.81 -11.58
N LEU A 12 14.07 -7.85 -10.86
CA LEU A 12 14.46 -8.06 -9.46
C LEU A 12 15.93 -8.48 -9.35
N LYS A 13 16.39 -9.38 -10.23
CA LYS A 13 17.79 -9.85 -10.28
C LYS A 13 18.76 -8.72 -10.59
N SER A 14 18.41 -7.86 -11.55
CA SER A 14 19.20 -6.67 -11.93
C SER A 14 19.07 -5.51 -10.95
N GLN A 15 18.21 -5.62 -9.91
CA GLN A 15 17.90 -4.55 -8.96
C GLN A 15 17.28 -3.30 -9.61
N HIS A 16 16.69 -3.46 -10.80
CA HIS A 16 15.92 -2.40 -11.48
C HIS A 16 14.62 -2.10 -10.71
N ILE A 17 13.93 -3.15 -10.29
CA ILE A 17 12.88 -3.09 -9.25
C ILE A 17 13.52 -3.61 -7.96
N LYS A 18 13.42 -2.86 -6.86
CA LYS A 18 13.92 -3.34 -5.56
C LYS A 18 12.75 -3.63 -4.63
N VAL A 19 12.80 -4.81 -4.02
CA VAL A 19 11.85 -5.25 -3.00
C VAL A 19 12.65 -5.76 -1.81
N ASP A 20 12.35 -5.24 -0.63
CA ASP A 20 13.02 -5.64 0.61
C ASP A 20 12.00 -6.01 1.70
N PRO A 21 12.07 -7.25 2.26
CA PRO A 21 13.02 -8.30 1.91
C PRO A 21 12.76 -8.89 0.53
N LEU A 22 13.77 -9.57 -0.04
CA LEU A 22 13.65 -10.23 -1.33
C LEU A 22 12.46 -11.22 -1.31
N PRO A 23 11.58 -11.19 -2.32
CA PRO A 23 10.41 -12.04 -2.38
C PRO A 23 10.79 -13.50 -2.66
N ASP A 24 10.05 -14.43 -2.07
CA ASP A 24 10.13 -15.85 -2.47
C ASP A 24 9.40 -16.04 -3.80
N LEU A 25 10.16 -16.13 -4.89
CA LEU A 25 9.61 -16.21 -6.24
C LEU A 25 8.85 -17.51 -6.52
N ASN A 26 8.98 -18.55 -5.69
CA ASN A 26 8.17 -19.76 -5.85
C ASN A 26 6.73 -19.55 -5.38
N SER A 27 6.50 -18.64 -4.43
CA SER A 27 5.20 -18.44 -3.80
C SER A 27 4.58 -17.06 -4.09
N GLN A 28 5.40 -16.04 -4.35
CA GLN A 28 4.96 -14.66 -4.54
C GLN A 28 4.89 -14.25 -6.02
N LEU A 29 5.60 -14.91 -6.93
CA LEU A 29 5.58 -14.55 -8.35
C LEU A 29 4.38 -15.20 -9.06
N GLY A 30 3.50 -14.35 -9.60
CA GLY A 30 2.43 -14.74 -10.51
C GLY A 30 2.83 -14.59 -11.99
N PRO A 31 1.94 -14.91 -12.94
CA PRO A 31 2.24 -14.86 -14.37
C PRO A 31 2.66 -13.48 -14.92
N ALA A 32 2.20 -12.41 -14.27
CA ALA A 32 2.52 -11.02 -14.63
C ALA A 32 2.40 -10.08 -13.42
N SER A 33 2.56 -10.64 -12.21
CA SER A 33 2.38 -9.89 -10.97
C SER A 33 3.26 -10.44 -9.85
N LEU A 34 3.42 -9.65 -8.80
CA LEU A 34 4.19 -10.01 -7.61
C LEU A 34 3.33 -9.79 -6.36
N ASP A 35 3.00 -10.87 -5.65
CA ASP A 35 2.23 -10.83 -4.41
C ASP A 35 3.07 -10.24 -3.26
N PHE A 36 2.48 -9.33 -2.50
CA PHE A 36 3.07 -8.75 -1.29
C PHE A 36 2.30 -9.22 -0.05
N ARG A 37 2.96 -9.21 1.10
CA ARG A 37 2.42 -9.73 2.35
C ARG A 37 1.91 -8.62 3.27
N LEU A 38 0.99 -8.94 4.16
CA LEU A 38 0.52 -8.04 5.20
C LEU A 38 1.61 -7.82 6.27
N GLY A 39 1.89 -6.56 6.61
CA GLY A 39 2.76 -6.21 7.73
C GLY A 39 2.05 -6.34 9.09
N HIS A 40 2.81 -6.23 10.18
CA HIS A 40 2.30 -6.42 11.53
C HIS A 40 1.56 -5.20 12.12
N GLU A 41 1.82 -3.99 11.61
CA GLU A 41 1.27 -2.74 12.15
C GLU A 41 0.01 -2.29 11.37
N LEU A 42 -1.04 -1.96 12.12
CA LEU A 42 -2.30 -1.40 11.62
C LEU A 42 -2.69 -0.17 12.42
N ARG A 43 -3.43 0.73 11.79
CA ARG A 43 -4.12 1.83 12.45
C ARG A 43 -5.61 1.70 12.26
N VAL A 44 -6.33 1.65 13.39
CA VAL A 44 -7.78 1.58 13.44
C VAL A 44 -8.32 2.95 13.86
N PHE A 45 -9.36 3.42 13.18
CA PHE A 45 -10.00 4.70 13.51
C PHE A 45 -10.74 4.62 14.86
N ASP A 46 -10.43 5.53 15.79
CA ASP A 46 -11.17 5.81 17.02
C ASP A 46 -12.11 7.01 16.80
N TYR A 47 -13.18 6.77 16.02
CA TYR A 47 -14.09 7.80 15.52
C TYR A 47 -15.08 8.34 16.57
N GLY A 48 -15.11 7.79 17.79
CA GLY A 48 -16.05 8.23 18.85
C GLY A 48 -15.73 9.61 19.44
N ARG A 49 -14.54 10.15 19.16
CA ARG A 49 -14.04 11.39 19.80
C ARG A 49 -14.26 12.66 18.98
N ARG A 50 -14.61 12.55 17.70
CA ARG A 50 -14.70 13.67 16.76
C ARG A 50 -15.91 13.53 15.84
N GLY A 51 -16.53 14.64 15.47
CA GLY A 51 -17.72 14.65 14.61
C GLY A 51 -17.43 14.53 13.11
N TYR A 52 -16.23 14.96 12.68
CA TYR A 52 -15.81 14.94 11.28
C TYR A 52 -14.28 15.06 11.16
N ILE A 53 -13.76 14.87 9.95
CA ILE A 53 -12.36 15.14 9.57
C ILE A 53 -12.37 16.34 8.62
N ASP A 54 -11.67 17.42 8.98
CA ASP A 54 -11.44 18.54 8.07
C ASP A 54 -10.23 18.22 7.18
N THR A 55 -10.39 18.33 5.86
CA THR A 55 -9.33 18.02 4.90
C THR A 55 -8.23 19.08 4.86
N ARG A 56 -8.47 20.26 5.44
CA ARG A 56 -7.51 21.38 5.52
C ARG A 56 -6.69 21.37 6.80
N GLU A 57 -7.09 20.58 7.78
CA GLU A 57 -6.37 20.44 9.04
C GLU A 57 -5.52 19.17 9.05
N GLU A 58 -4.43 19.21 9.81
CA GLU A 58 -3.62 18.01 10.01
C GLU A 58 -4.45 16.92 10.68
N VAL A 59 -4.39 15.70 10.13
CA VAL A 59 -5.15 14.57 10.66
C VAL A 59 -4.56 14.21 12.04
N PRO A 60 -5.34 14.33 13.12
CA PRO A 60 -4.82 14.11 14.47
C PRO A 60 -4.39 12.65 14.68
N GLU A 61 -3.22 12.43 15.28
CA GLU A 61 -2.74 11.08 15.61
C GLU A 61 -3.67 10.34 16.58
N ASP A 62 -4.39 11.07 17.44
CA ASP A 62 -5.37 10.52 18.39
C ASP A 62 -6.66 10.01 17.73
N LEU A 63 -6.85 10.23 16.43
CA LEU A 63 -7.89 9.60 15.62
C LEU A 63 -7.62 8.11 15.40
N PHE A 64 -6.38 7.65 15.65
CA PHE A 64 -5.98 6.28 15.39
C PHE A 64 -5.53 5.57 16.66
N ARG A 65 -5.86 4.28 16.74
CA ARG A 65 -5.21 3.34 17.63
C ARG A 65 -4.33 2.41 16.81
N THR A 66 -3.05 2.36 17.15
CA THR A 66 -2.11 1.42 16.55
C THR A 66 -2.29 0.02 17.14
N ILE A 67 -2.37 -0.98 16.28
CA ILE A 67 -2.41 -2.40 16.63
C ILE A 67 -1.21 -3.08 15.99
N ASN A 68 -0.46 -3.83 16.79
CA ASN A 68 0.60 -4.71 16.32
C ASN A 68 0.13 -6.16 16.44
N ILE A 69 -0.17 -6.79 15.30
CA ILE A 69 -0.58 -8.20 15.28
C ILE A 69 0.65 -9.06 15.58
N GLN A 70 0.53 -10.02 16.50
CA GLN A 70 1.58 -11.00 16.73
C GLN A 70 1.53 -12.11 15.68
N ASP A 71 2.65 -12.79 15.47
CA ASP A 71 2.68 -13.96 14.60
C ASP A 71 1.67 -15.03 15.09
N ASN A 72 0.94 -15.62 14.15
CA ASN A 72 -0.13 -16.60 14.37
C ASN A 72 -1.41 -16.07 15.05
N GLU A 73 -1.50 -14.77 15.35
CA GLU A 73 -2.74 -14.14 15.78
C GLU A 73 -3.42 -13.43 14.60
N PRO A 74 -4.76 -13.51 14.47
CA PRO A 74 -5.46 -12.76 13.45
C PRO A 74 -5.84 -11.35 13.94
N PHE A 75 -5.78 -10.39 13.03
CA PHE A 75 -6.63 -9.20 13.12
C PHE A 75 -7.98 -9.51 12.47
N VAL A 76 -9.06 -9.40 13.24
CA VAL A 76 -10.42 -9.67 12.75
C VAL A 76 -11.08 -8.37 12.34
N ILE A 77 -11.16 -8.12 11.03
CA ILE A 77 -11.83 -6.93 10.48
C ILE A 77 -13.35 -7.15 10.41
N GLN A 78 -14.11 -6.29 11.07
CA GLN A 78 -15.58 -6.38 11.10
C GLN A 78 -16.20 -5.81 9.82
N PRO A 79 -17.41 -6.26 9.44
CA PRO A 79 -18.18 -5.64 8.36
C PRO A 79 -18.31 -4.12 8.55
N GLY A 80 -18.00 -3.35 7.50
CA GLY A 80 -18.06 -1.89 7.50
C GLY A 80 -16.84 -1.19 8.09
N GLU A 81 -15.86 -1.93 8.62
CA GLU A 81 -14.61 -1.32 9.11
C GLU A 81 -13.64 -1.01 7.95
N LEU A 82 -12.92 0.09 8.12
CA LEU A 82 -11.75 0.50 7.35
C LEU A 82 -10.56 0.64 8.31
N VAL A 83 -9.43 0.04 7.95
CA VAL A 83 -8.17 0.17 8.70
C VAL A 83 -7.02 0.47 7.74
N LEU A 84 -6.03 1.21 8.23
CA LEU A 84 -4.79 1.41 7.50
C LEU A 84 -3.79 0.33 7.91
N ALA A 85 -3.13 -0.29 6.93
CA ALA A 85 -2.04 -1.21 7.15
C ALA A 85 -0.92 -0.92 6.16
N ASN A 86 0.24 -1.56 6.31
CA ASN A 86 1.27 -1.57 5.28
C ASN A 86 1.53 -2.99 4.80
N THR A 87 2.11 -3.12 3.61
CA THR A 87 2.77 -4.36 3.22
C THR A 87 3.96 -4.63 4.13
N PHE A 88 4.33 -5.89 4.26
CA PHE A 88 5.54 -6.30 4.94
C PHE A 88 6.78 -5.83 4.18
N GLU A 89 6.78 -6.04 2.87
CA GLU A 89 7.82 -5.60 1.95
C GLU A 89 7.81 -4.08 1.76
N SER A 90 8.99 -3.53 1.55
CA SER A 90 9.20 -2.24 0.90
C SER A 90 9.44 -2.42 -0.59
N LEU A 91 9.11 -1.40 -1.37
CA LEU A 91 9.24 -1.37 -2.82
C LEU A 91 9.93 -0.06 -3.24
N GLU A 92 10.83 -0.15 -4.23
CA GLU A 92 11.42 0.99 -4.94
C GLU A 92 11.20 0.79 -6.44
N ILE A 93 10.59 1.79 -7.07
CA ILE A 93 10.17 1.77 -8.48
C ILE A 93 11.10 2.67 -9.29
N PRO A 94 11.70 2.19 -10.39
CA PRO A 94 12.56 3.00 -11.23
C PRO A 94 11.75 4.06 -12.02
N PRO A 95 12.40 5.11 -12.58
CA PRO A 95 11.71 6.20 -13.28
C PRO A 95 10.97 5.81 -14.57
N ASP A 96 11.24 4.64 -15.14
CA ASP A 96 10.65 4.13 -16.39
C ASP A 96 9.48 3.16 -16.16
N LEU A 97 9.15 2.87 -14.89
CA LEU A 97 8.04 1.99 -14.51
C LEU A 97 7.02 2.71 -13.64
N LEU A 98 5.79 2.23 -13.73
CA LEU A 98 4.71 2.52 -12.80
C LEU A 98 4.25 1.20 -12.19
N ALA A 99 3.96 1.16 -10.89
CA ALA A 99 3.39 -0.04 -10.27
C ALA A 99 1.94 0.19 -9.90
N ARG A 100 1.14 -0.87 -10.01
CA ARG A 100 -0.25 -0.89 -9.59
C ARG A 100 -0.48 -2.00 -8.59
N LEU A 101 -0.99 -1.64 -7.43
CA LEU A 101 -1.46 -2.53 -6.39
C LEU A 101 -2.93 -2.86 -6.66
N ASP A 102 -3.25 -4.15 -6.70
CA ASP A 102 -4.62 -4.64 -6.72
C ASP A 102 -4.83 -5.68 -5.60
N GLY A 103 -6.10 -5.91 -5.24
CA GLY A 103 -6.48 -6.98 -4.34
C GLY A 103 -6.35 -8.36 -4.98
N ARG A 104 -6.19 -9.39 -4.15
CA ARG A 104 -6.23 -10.78 -4.61
C ARG A 104 -7.69 -11.21 -4.78
N SER A 105 -8.03 -11.91 -5.87
CA SER A 105 -9.41 -12.35 -6.14
C SER A 105 -10.00 -13.16 -4.98
N SER A 106 -9.20 -13.97 -4.29
CA SER A 106 -9.62 -14.73 -3.11
C SER A 106 -10.10 -13.84 -1.96
N LEU A 107 -9.46 -12.69 -1.74
CA LEU A 107 -9.86 -11.72 -0.70
C LEU A 107 -11.08 -10.92 -1.13
N GLY A 108 -11.14 -10.50 -2.40
CA GLY A 108 -12.31 -9.83 -2.95
C GLY A 108 -13.60 -10.68 -2.82
N ARG A 109 -13.49 -12.01 -2.98
CA ARG A 109 -14.61 -12.95 -2.77
C ARG A 109 -15.09 -13.06 -1.32
N LEU A 110 -14.28 -12.61 -0.36
CA LEU A 110 -14.66 -12.49 1.06
C LEU A 110 -15.19 -11.09 1.40
N GLY A 111 -15.22 -10.17 0.43
CA GLY A 111 -15.58 -8.76 0.65
C GLY A 111 -14.44 -7.88 1.13
N ILE A 112 -13.20 -8.37 1.11
CA ILE A 112 -12.02 -7.59 1.50
C ILE A 112 -11.49 -6.79 0.32
N ILE A 113 -11.46 -5.47 0.52
CA ILE A 113 -10.83 -4.49 -0.36
C ILE A 113 -9.49 -4.09 0.27
N VAL A 114 -8.45 -3.93 -0.56
CA VAL A 114 -7.08 -3.60 -0.07
C VAL A 114 -6.63 -2.18 -0.39
N HIS A 115 -7.34 -1.51 -1.29
CA HIS A 115 -7.27 -0.08 -1.56
C HIS A 115 -8.65 0.39 -2.06
N GLY A 116 -9.10 1.56 -1.65
CA GLY A 116 -10.39 2.14 -2.06
C GLY A 116 -10.29 2.93 -3.36
N THR A 117 -9.20 3.69 -3.54
CA THR A 117 -9.05 4.61 -4.68
C THR A 117 -7.61 4.77 -5.17
N ALA A 118 -6.60 4.45 -4.36
CA ALA A 118 -5.21 4.81 -4.61
C ALA A 118 -4.28 3.61 -4.82
N GLY A 119 -4.60 2.74 -5.77
CA GLY A 119 -3.75 1.58 -6.11
C GLY A 119 -2.51 1.93 -6.96
N LEU A 120 -2.24 3.20 -7.26
CA LEU A 120 -1.20 3.63 -8.19
C LEU A 120 0.07 4.09 -7.46
N PHE A 121 1.22 3.51 -7.83
CA PHE A 121 2.52 3.89 -7.31
C PHE A 121 3.37 4.46 -8.44
N HIS A 122 3.72 5.73 -8.30
CA HIS A 122 4.36 6.52 -9.35
C HIS A 122 5.83 6.12 -9.60
N PRO A 123 6.38 6.44 -10.79
CA PRO A 123 7.81 6.23 -11.08
C PRO A 123 8.69 6.95 -10.07
N GLY A 124 9.75 6.31 -9.59
CA GLY A 124 10.64 6.85 -8.56
C GLY A 124 10.08 6.79 -7.13
N TRP A 125 8.92 6.17 -6.91
CA TRP A 125 8.38 5.98 -5.55
C TRP A 125 9.19 4.92 -4.78
N ARG A 126 9.38 5.15 -3.48
CA ARG A 126 10.04 4.23 -2.53
C ARG A 126 9.33 4.24 -1.19
N GLY A 127 9.15 3.07 -0.59
CA GLY A 127 8.63 2.94 0.78
C GLY A 127 7.95 1.60 1.02
N LYS A 128 7.22 1.47 2.13
CA LYS A 128 6.27 0.38 2.36
C LYS A 128 4.89 0.77 1.84
N PRO A 129 4.33 0.09 0.82
CA PRO A 129 2.98 0.38 0.35
C PRO A 129 1.94 0.38 1.48
N THR A 130 1.13 1.43 1.54
CA THR A 130 -0.02 1.51 2.45
C THR A 130 -1.24 0.84 1.82
N LEU A 131 -2.01 0.18 2.66
CA LEU A 131 -3.23 -0.55 2.34
C LEU A 131 -4.40 0.11 3.06
N GLU A 132 -5.48 0.34 2.33
CA GLU A 132 -6.76 0.81 2.87
C GLU A 132 -7.67 -0.42 2.97
N LEU A 133 -7.45 -1.23 4.02
CA LEU A 133 -8.14 -2.50 4.18
C LEU A 133 -9.57 -2.25 4.64
N ALA A 134 -10.55 -2.63 3.83
CA ALA A 134 -11.97 -2.51 4.17
C ALA A 134 -12.71 -3.84 4.03
N ASN A 135 -13.66 -4.09 4.92
CA ASN A 135 -14.56 -5.23 4.82
C ASN A 135 -15.94 -4.77 4.35
N LEU A 136 -16.21 -4.94 3.06
CA LEU A 136 -17.53 -4.70 2.45
C LEU A 136 -18.43 -5.95 2.48
N GLY A 137 -17.94 -7.05 3.05
CA GLY A 137 -18.68 -8.28 3.25
C GLY A 137 -19.70 -8.19 4.38
N ARG A 138 -20.36 -9.32 4.66
CA ARG A 138 -21.37 -9.44 5.74
C ARG A 138 -20.86 -10.17 6.98
N MET A 139 -19.66 -10.74 6.89
CA MET A 139 -19.04 -11.53 7.96
C MET A 139 -17.69 -10.92 8.32
N ALA A 140 -17.30 -11.07 9.58
CA ALA A 140 -15.96 -10.72 10.00
C ALA A 140 -14.93 -11.63 9.31
N VAL A 141 -13.77 -11.07 8.97
CA VAL A 141 -12.70 -11.80 8.28
C VAL A 141 -11.42 -11.72 9.10
N ALA A 142 -10.82 -12.88 9.38
CA ALA A 142 -9.52 -12.96 10.03
C ALA A 142 -8.40 -12.73 9.01
N LEU A 143 -7.56 -11.73 9.26
CA LEU A 143 -6.36 -11.41 8.49
C LEU A 143 -5.13 -11.70 9.35
N TYR A 144 -4.19 -12.45 8.79
CA TYR A 144 -2.97 -12.84 9.49
C TYR A 144 -1.78 -12.03 8.98
N PRO A 145 -0.85 -11.59 9.86
CA PRO A 145 0.40 -11.01 9.40
C PRO A 145 1.12 -12.01 8.50
N MET A 146 1.94 -11.51 7.58
CA MET A 146 2.70 -12.30 6.60
C MET A 146 1.86 -13.06 5.55
N MET A 147 0.52 -13.01 5.60
CA MET A 147 -0.30 -13.55 4.52
C MET A 147 -0.15 -12.70 3.25
N LYS A 148 -0.21 -13.32 2.07
CA LYS A 148 -0.26 -12.59 0.79
C LYS A 148 -1.54 -11.77 0.71
N ILE A 149 -1.43 -10.45 0.78
CA ILE A 149 -2.57 -9.53 0.96
C ILE A 149 -2.93 -8.80 -0.33
N CYS A 150 -1.95 -8.40 -1.12
CA CYS A 150 -2.14 -7.69 -2.38
C CYS A 150 -1.19 -8.24 -3.45
N THR A 151 -1.39 -7.79 -4.68
CA THR A 151 -0.54 -8.14 -5.81
C THR A 151 -0.18 -6.88 -6.58
N PHE A 152 1.06 -6.82 -7.07
CA PHE A 152 1.57 -5.71 -7.86
C PHE A 152 1.72 -6.11 -9.32
N THR A 153 1.23 -5.27 -10.22
CA THR A 153 1.59 -5.30 -11.65
C THR A 153 2.49 -4.11 -11.96
N PHE A 154 3.44 -4.29 -12.88
CA PHE A 154 4.40 -3.26 -13.25
C PHE A 154 4.22 -2.90 -14.72
N HIS A 155 4.14 -1.60 -14.99
CA HIS A 155 3.75 -1.03 -16.27
C HIS A 155 4.91 -0.18 -16.79
N LYS A 156 5.51 -0.62 -17.90
CA LYS A 156 6.52 0.16 -18.61
C LYS A 156 5.88 1.40 -19.21
N LEU A 157 6.48 2.55 -18.90
CA LEU A 157 6.15 3.83 -19.52
C LEU A 157 6.61 3.88 -20.97
N THR A 158 6.04 4.81 -21.74
CA THR A 158 6.50 5.09 -23.10
C THR A 158 7.91 5.68 -23.12
N ASP A 159 8.27 6.42 -22.08
CA ASP A 159 9.60 6.95 -21.80
C ASP A 159 9.76 7.17 -20.28
N SER A 160 10.99 7.34 -19.81
CA SER A 160 11.28 7.61 -18.39
C SER A 160 10.66 8.93 -17.94
N SER A 161 10.11 8.95 -16.72
CA SER A 161 9.57 10.19 -16.14
C SER A 161 10.69 11.21 -15.90
N SER A 162 10.54 12.41 -16.46
CA SER A 162 11.40 13.56 -16.15
C SER A 162 11.09 14.20 -14.79
N ARG A 163 9.99 13.77 -14.15
CA ARG A 163 9.57 14.19 -12.80
C ARG A 163 9.15 12.97 -11.98
N PRO A 164 10.11 12.16 -11.51
CA PRO A 164 9.85 11.05 -10.60
C PRO A 164 9.18 11.56 -9.30
N TYR A 165 8.45 10.68 -8.62
CA TYR A 165 7.69 11.02 -7.41
C TYR A 165 8.57 11.69 -6.35
N GLY A 166 9.77 11.15 -6.09
CA GLY A 166 10.72 11.68 -5.11
C GLY A 166 11.21 13.10 -5.41
N ASP A 167 11.15 13.55 -6.66
CA ASP A 167 11.61 14.88 -7.10
C ASP A 167 10.49 15.92 -7.14
N THR A 168 9.27 15.53 -6.76
CA THR A 168 8.15 16.47 -6.66
C THR A 168 8.34 17.42 -5.48
N ILE A 169 7.68 18.58 -5.53
CA ILE A 169 7.81 19.66 -4.52
C ILE A 169 7.36 19.19 -3.12
N ASN A 170 6.57 18.12 -3.02
CA ASN A 170 6.16 17.53 -1.75
C ASN A 170 5.78 16.05 -1.91
N PRO A 171 6.75 15.12 -1.87
CA PRO A 171 6.49 13.70 -2.03
C PRO A 171 6.00 13.12 -0.69
N LYS A 172 4.74 13.42 -0.36
CA LYS A 172 4.09 13.23 0.96
C LYS A 172 4.38 11.87 1.62
N TYR A 173 4.47 10.82 0.81
CA TYR A 173 4.54 9.42 1.24
C TYR A 173 5.84 8.72 0.85
N MET A 174 6.87 9.47 0.44
CA MET A 174 8.19 8.91 0.13
C MET A 174 8.87 8.38 1.39
N ASN A 175 9.53 7.23 1.28
CA ASN A 175 10.21 6.51 2.35
C ASN A 175 9.31 6.13 3.55
N GLN A 176 7.99 6.08 3.38
CA GLN A 176 7.08 5.71 4.45
C GLN A 176 7.38 4.28 4.95
N LYS A 177 7.32 4.10 6.28
CA LYS A 177 7.64 2.82 6.94
C LYS A 177 6.44 2.24 7.68
N THR A 178 5.56 3.09 8.17
CA THR A 178 4.35 2.76 8.92
C THR A 178 3.11 3.19 8.11
N PRO A 179 1.92 2.65 8.40
CA PRO A 179 0.67 3.10 7.81
C PRO A 179 0.40 4.55 8.23
N ALA A 180 0.93 5.51 7.48
CA ALA A 180 0.85 6.92 7.82
C ALA A 180 -0.58 7.47 7.63
N PRO A 181 -1.02 8.42 8.46
CA PRO A 181 -2.26 9.16 8.20
C PRO A 181 -2.19 9.93 6.88
N SER A 182 -3.37 10.33 6.42
CA SER A 182 -3.48 11.21 5.26
C SER A 182 -2.78 12.55 5.51
N LYS A 183 -1.96 12.97 4.54
CA LYS A 183 -1.34 14.30 4.48
C LYS A 183 -2.02 15.20 3.44
N LEU A 184 -3.32 15.03 3.24
CA LEU A 184 -4.10 15.83 2.29
C LEU A 184 -3.95 17.34 2.58
N TRP A 185 -4.03 17.72 3.86
CA TRP A 185 -3.90 19.10 4.36
C TRP A 185 -2.68 19.86 3.84
N ALA A 186 -1.58 19.16 3.55
CA ALA A 186 -0.33 19.76 3.07
C ALA A 186 -0.45 20.35 1.65
N GLU A 187 -1.50 20.02 0.88
CA GLU A 187 -1.82 20.70 -0.38
C GLU A 187 -2.30 22.14 -0.16
N PHE A 188 -3.09 22.39 0.89
CA PHE A 188 -3.65 23.72 1.17
C PHE A 188 -2.66 24.65 1.86
N SER A 189 -1.61 24.10 2.50
CA SER A 189 -0.55 24.90 3.13
C SER A 189 0.34 25.62 2.11
N GLN A 190 0.30 25.21 0.83
CA GLN A 190 1.07 25.83 -0.26
C GLN A 190 0.29 26.92 -1.01
N GLU A 191 -1.00 27.08 -0.72
CA GLU A 191 -1.86 28.09 -1.38
C GLU A 191 -1.92 29.44 -0.65
N ASN A 192 -1.25 29.56 0.51
CA ASN A 192 -1.11 30.83 1.24
C ASN A 192 0.32 31.39 1.11
N PRO A 193 0.60 32.25 0.12
CA PRO A 193 1.75 33.16 0.17
C PRO A 193 1.59 34.25 1.26
#